data_AF-A0A2R6ARF5-F1
#
_entry.id   AF-A0A2R6ARF5-F1
#
_cell.length_a   1.000
_cell.length_b   1.000
_cell.length_c   1.000
_cell.angle_alpha   90.00
_cell.angle_beta   90.00
_cell.angle_gamma   90.00
#
_symmetry.space_group_name_H-M   'P 1'
#
loop_
_entity.id
_entity.type
_entity.pdbx_description
1 polymer ?
#
loop_
_entity_poly.entity_id
_entity_poly.type
_entity_poly.pdbx_seq_one_letter_code
_entity_poly.pdbx_strand_id
1 'polypeptide(L)'
;MGYIHTRLRREGEWSIAEELHKQEFKAILLEYRLDNEKVAIPVFSAILSNMMDEVLSTRLKGRNLYVILDELHALPKIESFHTFLNMARDLGGKVIAATQSVAQLYDKYGEQEAKAIISAFNTRIFLRTTDEASLKLVNDTVGELLVRKIHRTVGKEGRSESQEVDRRTLTARTMSVLNPGSGILWTTGAHPIYTSFPP
;
A
#
# COMPACT_ATOMS: atom_id res chain seq x y z
N MET A 1 -5.38 4.40 24.82
CA MET A 1 -4.68 4.42 23.51
C MET A 1 -4.38 5.88 23.22
N GLY A 2 -3.18 6.35 23.56
CA GLY A 2 -2.82 7.76 23.45
C GLY A 2 -2.38 8.09 22.04
N TYR A 3 -3.10 9.00 21.37
CA TYR A 3 -2.63 9.62 20.14
C TYR A 3 -1.60 10.66 20.53
N ILE A 4 -0.31 10.37 20.31
CA ILE A 4 0.73 11.38 20.42
C ILE A 4 0.66 12.22 19.15
N HIS A 5 -0.09 13.31 19.22
CA HIS A 5 0.04 14.39 18.24
C HIS A 5 1.32 15.14 18.59
N THR A 6 2.46 14.70 18.04
CA THR A 6 3.71 15.41 18.21
C THR A 6 3.63 16.68 17.37
N ARG A 7 2.99 17.74 17.91
CA ARG A 7 3.41 19.10 17.55
C ARG A 7 4.90 19.12 17.82
N LEU A 8 5.70 19.44 16.80
CA LEU A 8 7.14 19.62 16.91
C LEU A 8 7.41 20.36 18.23
N ARG A 9 7.98 19.65 19.22
CA ARG A 9 8.52 20.30 20.41
C ARG A 9 9.60 21.27 19.92
N ARG A 10 9.76 22.37 20.68
CA ARG A 10 10.66 23.52 20.44
C ARG A 10 11.76 23.31 19.38
N GLU A 11 11.96 24.31 18.53
CA GLU A 11 13.02 24.37 17.52
C GLU A 11 14.31 23.68 17.97
N GLY A 12 14.77 22.68 17.21
CA GLY A 12 16.09 22.08 17.34
C GLY A 12 16.24 20.84 18.23
N GLU A 13 15.23 20.42 19.01
CA GLU A 13 15.39 19.29 19.95
C GLU A 13 14.91 17.93 19.41
N TRP A 14 14.33 17.86 18.20
CA TRP A 14 13.71 16.64 17.70
C TRP A 14 14.60 15.90 16.68
N SER A 15 14.92 14.65 16.98
CA SER A 15 15.63 13.73 16.10
C SER A 15 14.78 12.50 15.80
N ILE A 16 14.56 12.22 14.52
CA ILE A 16 13.85 11.02 14.07
C ILE A 16 14.60 9.74 14.44
N ALA A 17 15.95 9.76 14.37
CA ALA A 17 16.77 8.62 14.74
C ALA A 17 16.60 8.28 16.23
N GLU A 18 16.68 9.27 17.11
CA GLU A 18 16.43 9.06 18.55
C GLU A 18 15.01 8.55 18.83
N GLU A 19 14.03 9.08 18.09
CA GLU A 19 12.64 8.66 18.23
C GLU A 19 12.44 7.20 17.83
N LEU A 20 13.10 6.76 16.76
CA LEU A 20 13.10 5.37 16.28
C LEU A 20 13.79 4.39 17.22
N HIS A 21 14.60 4.84 18.18
CA HIS A 21 15.26 4.00 19.18
C HIS A 21 14.47 3.84 20.50
N LYS A 22 13.42 4.63 20.73
CA LYS A 22 12.58 4.50 21.94
C LYS A 22 11.69 3.26 21.87
N GLN A 23 11.55 2.48 22.95
CA GLN A 23 10.85 1.17 22.95
C GLN A 23 9.32 1.24 22.93
N GLU A 24 8.75 2.41 22.65
CA GLU A 24 7.31 2.63 22.67
C GLU A 24 6.73 2.53 21.26
N PHE A 25 5.46 2.12 21.16
CA PHE A 25 4.72 2.30 19.92
C PHE A 25 4.58 3.79 19.62
N LYS A 26 4.98 4.21 18.42
CA LYS A 26 4.89 5.60 17.99
C LYS A 26 4.35 5.69 16.58
N ALA A 27 3.43 6.63 16.38
CA ALA A 27 2.95 7.04 15.08
C ALA A 27 3.48 8.44 14.80
N ILE A 28 4.12 8.62 13.64
CA ILE A 28 4.60 9.92 13.18
C ILE A 28 3.78 10.25 11.95
N LEU A 29 3.03 11.35 12.02
CA LEU A 29 2.22 11.85 10.92
C LEU A 29 2.94 13.03 10.30
N LEU A 30 3.27 12.91 9.01
CA LEU A 30 3.88 13.97 8.22
C LEU A 30 2.79 14.68 7.44
N GLU A 31 2.28 15.78 8.00
CA GLU A 31 1.19 16.56 7.41
C GLU A 31 1.72 17.89 6.87
N TYR A 32 1.26 18.28 5.69
CA TYR A 32 1.55 19.59 5.11
C TYR A 32 0.32 20.15 4.43
N ARG A 33 0.31 21.48 4.27
CA ARG A 33 -0.71 22.17 3.48
C ARG A 33 -0.23 22.23 2.03
N LEU A 34 -1.16 22.07 1.08
CA LEU A 34 -0.87 22.07 -0.35
C LEU A 34 -0.15 23.35 -0.83
N ASP A 35 -0.42 24.50 -0.20
CA ASP A 35 0.27 25.77 -0.51
C ASP A 35 1.75 25.80 -0.09
N ASN A 36 2.18 24.85 0.74
CA ASN A 36 3.57 24.69 1.22
C ASN A 36 4.26 23.43 0.68
N GLU A 37 3.67 22.74 -0.29
CA GLU A 37 4.18 21.47 -0.84
C GLU A 37 5.67 21.54 -1.20
N LYS A 38 6.07 22.59 -1.93
CA LYS A 38 7.46 22.76 -2.39
C LYS A 38 8.50 22.79 -1.28
N VAL A 39 8.09 23.20 -0.07
CA VAL A 39 8.96 23.27 1.11
C VAL A 39 8.85 21.99 1.94
N ALA A 40 7.63 21.46 2.10
CA ALA A 40 7.39 20.28 2.92
C ALA A 40 7.97 19.00 2.31
N ILE A 41 7.84 18.83 0.99
CA ILE A 41 8.25 17.62 0.28
C ILE A 41 9.75 17.30 0.49
N PRO A 42 10.70 18.24 0.31
CA PRO A 42 12.11 17.98 0.60
C PRO A 42 12.37 17.56 2.06
N VAL A 43 11.71 18.21 3.02
CA VAL A 43 11.86 17.89 4.46
C VAL A 43 11.37 16.47 4.75
N PHE A 44 10.22 16.10 4.20
CA PHE A 44 9.66 14.75 4.39
C PHE A 44 10.55 13.68 3.77
N SER A 45 11.18 14.00 2.65
CA SER A 45 12.12 13.10 1.97
C SER A 45 13.36 12.86 2.80
N ALA A 46 13.91 13.91 3.42
CA ALA A 46 15.05 13.80 4.31
C ALA A 46 14.70 12.94 5.55
N ILE A 47 13.51 13.14 6.12
CA ILE A 47 13.01 12.35 7.25
C ILE A 47 12.87 10.88 6.83
N LEU A 48 12.17 10.61 5.72
CA LEU A 48 11.93 9.24 5.23
C LEU A 48 13.23 8.53 4.86
N SER A 49 14.16 9.21 4.19
CA SER A 49 15.47 8.64 3.86
C SER A 49 16.21 8.23 5.12
N ASN A 50 16.26 9.10 6.14
CA ASN A 50 16.91 8.79 7.41
C ASN A 50 16.23 7.59 8.12
N MET A 51 14.89 7.54 8.12
CA MET A 51 14.15 6.41 8.68
C MET A 51 14.47 5.09 7.95
N MET A 52 14.58 5.13 6.62
CA MET A 52 14.94 3.97 5.80
C MET A 52 16.38 3.53 6.07
N ASP A 53 17.32 4.46 6.17
CA ASP A 53 18.73 4.19 6.45
C ASP A 53 18.92 3.57 7.84
N GLU A 54 18.17 4.00 8.85
CA GLU A 54 18.20 3.40 10.20
C GLU A 54 17.75 1.93 10.20
N VAL A 55 16.76 1.56 9.38
CA VAL A 55 16.38 0.16 9.17
C VAL A 55 17.48 -0.60 8.42
N LEU A 56 18.00 -0.04 7.32
CA LEU A 56 19.03 -0.68 6.49
C LEU A 56 20.35 -0.89 7.24
N SER A 57 20.70 0.01 8.16
CA SER A 57 21.87 -0.09 9.02
C SER A 57 21.76 -1.18 10.09
N THR A 58 20.63 -1.87 10.20
CA THR A 58 20.31 -2.91 11.20
C THR A 58 20.29 -2.42 12.65
N ARG A 59 20.40 -1.11 12.89
CA ARG A 59 20.31 -0.48 14.21
C ARG A 59 18.95 -0.69 14.88
N LEU A 60 17.93 -1.01 14.08
CA LEU A 60 16.56 -1.31 14.51
C LEU A 60 16.24 -2.81 14.57
N LYS A 61 17.25 -3.70 14.65
CA LYS A 61 17.04 -5.15 14.68
C LYS A 61 16.01 -5.56 15.74
N GLY A 62 15.01 -6.34 15.33
CA GLY A 62 13.91 -6.79 16.19
C GLY A 62 12.75 -5.79 16.31
N ARG A 63 12.81 -4.65 15.61
CA ARG A 63 11.72 -3.66 15.54
C ARG A 63 11.02 -3.70 14.19
N ASN A 64 9.77 -3.28 14.18
CA ASN A 64 9.01 -3.10 12.95
C ASN A 64 8.83 -1.61 12.65
N LEU A 65 9.29 -1.16 11.48
CA LEU A 65 8.98 0.16 10.96
C LEU A 65 7.91 0.03 9.87
N TYR A 66 6.78 0.70 10.04
CA TYR A 66 5.75 0.79 9.01
C TYR A 66 5.86 2.16 8.33
N VAL A 67 6.06 2.15 7.02
CA VAL A 67 5.97 3.33 6.17
C VAL A 67 4.65 3.24 5.41
N ILE A 68 3.74 4.16 5.69
CA ILE A 68 2.42 4.22 5.06
C ILE A 68 2.39 5.47 4.17
N LEU A 69 2.17 5.26 2.88
CA LEU A 69 2.12 6.28 1.86
C LEU A 69 0.70 6.29 1.29
N ASP A 70 -0.03 7.36 1.56
CA ASP A 70 -1.35 7.60 0.99
C ASP A 70 -1.26 7.77 -0.54
N GLU A 71 -0.15 8.33 -1.02
CA GLU A 71 0.12 8.45 -2.44
C GLU A 71 1.62 8.29 -2.75
N LEU A 72 1.97 7.17 -3.39
CA LEU A 72 3.34 6.85 -3.76
C LEU A 72 3.92 7.86 -4.75
N HIS A 73 3.12 8.39 -5.67
CA HIS A 73 3.60 9.39 -6.62
C HIS A 73 3.76 10.79 -5.99
N ALA A 74 3.33 11.02 -4.75
CA ALA A 74 3.57 12.28 -4.06
C ALA A 74 4.99 12.35 -3.49
N LEU A 75 5.55 11.22 -3.05
CA LEU A 75 6.94 11.17 -2.57
C LEU A 75 7.92 11.49 -3.69
N PRO A 76 8.84 12.45 -3.54
CA PRO A 76 9.85 12.70 -4.55
C PRO A 76 10.76 11.48 -4.68
N LYS A 77 11.57 11.44 -5.74
CA LYS A 77 12.48 10.32 -5.95
C LYS A 77 13.48 10.26 -4.78
N ILE A 78 13.32 9.25 -3.94
CA ILE A 78 14.26 8.91 -2.87
C ILE A 78 15.14 7.80 -3.44
N GLU A 79 16.43 8.05 -3.62
CA GLU A 79 17.38 7.10 -4.22
C GLU A 79 17.40 5.76 -3.48
N SER A 80 17.31 5.79 -2.15
CA SER A 80 17.32 4.59 -1.30
C SER A 80 16.00 3.82 -1.30
N PHE A 81 14.91 4.34 -1.88
CA PHE A 81 13.58 3.75 -1.74
C PHE A 81 13.47 2.37 -2.39
N HIS A 82 14.00 2.21 -3.60
CA HIS A 82 14.00 0.91 -4.28
C HIS A 82 14.82 -0.13 -3.52
N THR A 83 16.00 0.25 -3.02
CA THR A 83 16.84 -0.60 -2.17
C THR A 83 16.13 -0.97 -0.87
N PHE A 84 15.48 0.01 -0.24
CA PHE A 84 14.68 -0.19 0.96
C PHE A 84 13.55 -1.20 0.73
N LEU A 85 12.75 -1.04 -0.32
CA LEU A 85 11.66 -1.99 -0.63
C LEU A 85 12.15 -3.43 -0.74
N ASN A 86 13.33 -3.65 -1.31
CA ASN A 86 13.89 -4.98 -1.51
C ASN A 86 14.52 -5.57 -0.24
N MET A 87 15.19 -4.76 0.57
CA MET A 87 15.97 -5.25 1.74
C MET A 87 15.21 -5.17 3.07
N ALA A 88 14.27 -4.23 3.20
CA ALA A 88 13.66 -3.89 4.48
C ALA A 88 12.84 -5.05 5.07
N ARG A 89 12.35 -5.99 4.25
CA ARG A 89 11.50 -7.10 4.68
C ARG A 89 12.12 -7.93 5.80
N ASP A 90 13.40 -8.29 5.65
CA ASP A 90 14.12 -9.11 6.63
C ASP A 90 14.65 -8.28 7.81
N LEU A 91 14.70 -6.95 7.63
CA LEU A 91 15.19 -5.99 8.61
C LEU A 91 14.07 -5.34 9.43
N GLY A 92 12.81 -5.75 9.22
CA GLY A 92 11.64 -5.27 9.96
C GLY A 92 10.93 -4.05 9.35
N GLY A 93 11.41 -3.51 8.23
CA GLY A 93 10.70 -2.47 7.50
C GLY A 93 9.56 -3.03 6.64
N LYS A 94 8.42 -2.35 6.67
CA LYS A 94 7.18 -2.73 5.99
C LYS A 94 6.61 -1.49 5.30
N VAL A 95 6.27 -1.62 4.02
CA VAL A 95 5.73 -0.51 3.24
C VAL A 95 4.30 -0.82 2.82
N ILE A 96 3.40 0.13 3.06
CA ILE A 96 2.05 0.16 2.52
C ILE A 96 1.97 1.43 1.70
N ALA A 97 1.68 1.31 0.41
CA ALA A 97 1.61 2.46 -0.47
C ALA A 97 0.37 2.33 -1.36
N ALA A 98 -0.33 3.43 -1.56
CA ALA A 98 -1.38 3.54 -2.55
C ALA A 98 -0.89 4.35 -3.76
N THR A 99 -1.44 4.04 -4.94
CA THR A 99 -1.27 4.83 -6.16
C THR A 99 -2.60 4.90 -6.88
N GLN A 100 -2.99 6.10 -7.30
CA GLN A 100 -4.21 6.28 -8.10
C GLN A 100 -4.05 5.79 -9.55
N SER A 101 -2.84 5.89 -10.11
CA SER A 101 -2.55 5.50 -11.49
C SER A 101 -1.13 4.95 -11.63
N VAL A 102 -1.01 3.80 -12.32
CA VAL A 102 0.28 3.25 -12.72
C VAL A 102 0.96 4.17 -13.76
N ALA A 103 0.20 4.86 -14.61
CA ALA A 103 0.75 5.82 -15.56
C ALA A 103 1.50 6.97 -14.85
N GLN A 104 0.96 7.48 -13.74
CA GLN A 104 1.65 8.51 -12.94
C GLN A 104 2.97 8.00 -12.35
N LEU A 105 3.06 6.72 -11.98
CA LEU A 105 4.33 6.12 -11.56
C LEU A 105 5.32 6.01 -12.72
N TYR A 106 4.84 5.68 -13.94
CA TYR A 106 5.67 5.61 -15.13
C TYR A 106 6.22 6.98 -15.51
N ASP A 107 5.38 8.02 -15.46
CA ASP A 107 5.81 9.40 -15.71
C ASP A 107 6.86 9.86 -14.69
N LYS A 108 6.66 9.48 -13.41
CA LYS A 108 7.58 9.87 -12.34
C LYS A 108 8.91 9.13 -12.42
N TYR A 109 8.90 7.81 -12.40
CA TYR A 109 10.11 6.98 -12.26
C TYR A 109 10.70 6.54 -13.60
N GLY A 110 9.94 6.64 -14.69
CA GLY A 110 10.23 5.90 -15.91
C GLY A 110 9.67 4.48 -15.81
N GLU A 111 9.23 3.93 -16.94
CA GLU A 111 8.48 2.67 -16.98
C GLU A 111 9.25 1.49 -16.34
N GLN A 112 10.56 1.37 -16.61
CA GLN A 112 11.37 0.27 -16.08
C GLN A 112 11.52 0.33 -14.56
N GLU A 113 11.88 1.49 -14.01
CA GLU A 113 12.05 1.69 -12.58
C GLU A 113 10.71 1.54 -11.85
N ALA A 114 9.63 2.09 -12.40
CA ALA A 114 8.30 1.94 -11.84
C ALA A 114 7.84 0.47 -11.81
N LYS A 115 8.10 -0.30 -12.87
CA LYS A 115 7.84 -1.76 -12.89
C LYS A 115 8.64 -2.47 -11.79
N ALA A 116 9.91 -2.09 -11.59
CA ALA A 116 10.73 -2.65 -10.52
C ALA A 116 10.17 -2.32 -9.12
N ILE A 117 9.79 -1.06 -8.88
CA ILE A 117 9.13 -0.63 -7.63
C ILE A 117 7.83 -1.44 -7.39
N ILE A 118 6.95 -1.53 -8.38
CA ILE A 118 5.69 -2.29 -8.29
C ILE A 118 5.97 -3.78 -8.03
N SER A 119 7.03 -4.33 -8.62
CA SER A 119 7.43 -5.73 -8.43
C SER A 119 7.84 -6.06 -7.00
N ALA A 120 8.39 -5.09 -6.26
CA ALA A 120 8.78 -5.27 -4.86
C ALA A 120 7.57 -5.42 -3.91
N PHE A 121 6.38 -4.95 -4.31
CA PHE A 121 5.13 -5.16 -3.57
C PHE A 121 4.57 -6.56 -3.81
N ASN A 122 4.84 -7.45 -2.85
CA ASN A 122 4.39 -8.85 -2.85
C ASN A 122 2.89 -9.02 -2.60
N THR A 123 2.23 -8.03 -2.01
CA THR A 123 0.78 -7.99 -1.82
C THR A 123 0.25 -6.76 -2.53
N ARG A 124 -0.77 -6.95 -3.36
CA ARG A 124 -1.42 -5.89 -4.13
C ARG A 124 -2.92 -5.97 -3.95
N ILE A 125 -3.54 -4.80 -3.78
CA ILE A 125 -4.98 -4.65 -3.76
C ILE A 125 -5.33 -3.81 -4.98
N PHE A 126 -5.98 -4.42 -5.96
CA PHE A 126 -6.49 -3.72 -7.12
C PHE A 126 -7.92 -3.30 -6.84
N LEU A 127 -8.15 -1.99 -6.75
CA LEU A 127 -9.48 -1.40 -6.64
C LEU A 127 -10.01 -0.98 -8.01
N ARG A 128 -11.21 -0.41 -8.05
CA ARG A 128 -11.78 0.14 -9.28
C ARG A 128 -10.80 1.10 -9.95
N THR A 129 -10.50 0.84 -11.22
CA THR A 129 -9.64 1.68 -12.06
C THR A 129 -10.08 1.64 -13.52
N THR A 130 -9.86 2.75 -14.22
CA THR A 130 -10.06 2.90 -15.67
C THR A 130 -8.76 3.24 -16.41
N ASP A 131 -7.65 3.37 -15.68
CA ASP A 131 -6.33 3.69 -16.22
C ASP A 131 -5.75 2.49 -16.99
N GLU A 132 -5.35 2.69 -18.24
CA GLU A 132 -4.90 1.62 -19.12
C GLU A 132 -3.68 0.87 -18.56
N ALA A 133 -2.69 1.60 -18.03
CA ALA A 133 -1.50 1.01 -17.43
C ALA A 133 -1.85 0.15 -16.21
N SER A 134 -2.79 0.60 -15.37
CA SER A 134 -3.30 -0.12 -14.21
C SER A 134 -4.10 -1.36 -14.63
N LEU A 135 -4.95 -1.25 -15.65
CA LEU A 135 -5.69 -2.39 -16.20
C LEU A 135 -4.75 -3.44 -16.78
N LYS A 136 -3.68 -3.02 -17.47
CA LYS A 136 -2.65 -3.91 -17.97
C LYS A 136 -1.93 -4.62 -16.81
N LEU A 137 -1.56 -3.90 -15.76
CA LEU A 137 -0.95 -4.49 -14.57
C LEU A 137 -1.85 -5.55 -13.92
N VAL A 138 -3.17 -5.28 -13.82
CA VAL A 138 -4.15 -6.26 -13.32
C VAL A 138 -4.17 -7.49 -14.22
N ASN A 139 -4.24 -7.30 -15.53
CA ASN A 139 -4.25 -8.41 -16.49
C ASN A 139 -2.99 -9.27 -16.39
N ASP A 140 -1.81 -8.63 -16.34
CA ASP A 140 -0.53 -9.32 -16.25
C ASP A 140 -0.34 -10.04 -14.90
N THR A 141 -0.95 -9.54 -13.83
CA THR A 141 -0.82 -10.11 -12.47
C THR A 141 -1.85 -11.21 -12.18
N VAL A 142 -3.10 -10.98 -12.59
CA VAL A 142 -4.27 -11.79 -12.18
C VAL A 142 -4.82 -12.62 -13.34
N GLY A 143 -4.72 -12.12 -14.57
CA GLY A 143 -5.37 -12.73 -15.74
C GLY A 143 -6.90 -12.74 -15.61
N GLU A 144 -7.48 -13.93 -15.75
CA GLU A 144 -8.92 -14.17 -15.55
C GLU A 144 -9.17 -14.83 -14.20
N LEU A 145 -10.07 -14.27 -13.40
CA LEU A 145 -10.46 -14.79 -12.11
C LEU A 145 -11.92 -15.26 -12.13
N LEU A 146 -12.12 -16.56 -11.96
CA LEU A 146 -13.46 -17.14 -11.79
C LEU A 146 -13.90 -17.00 -10.32
N VAL A 147 -14.88 -16.13 -10.08
CA VAL A 147 -15.48 -15.93 -8.77
C VAL A 147 -16.77 -16.73 -8.67
N ARG A 148 -16.87 -17.54 -7.60
CA ARG A 148 -18.09 -18.29 -7.26
C ARG A 148 -18.65 -17.75 -5.95
N LYS A 149 -19.83 -17.15 -6.01
CA LYS A 149 -20.55 -16.70 -4.81
C LYS A 149 -21.64 -17.71 -4.48
N ILE A 150 -21.58 -18.27 -3.27
CA ILE A 150 -22.55 -19.26 -2.80
C ILE A 150 -23.49 -18.55 -1.83
N HIS A 151 -24.75 -18.38 -2.23
CA HIS A 151 -25.81 -17.90 -1.38
C HIS A 151 -26.47 -19.10 -0.71
N ARG A 152 -26.29 -19.21 0.61
CA ARG A 152 -26.93 -20.25 1.42
C ARG A 152 -28.09 -19.65 2.19
N THR A 153 -29.31 -20.08 1.89
CA THR A 153 -30.49 -19.72 2.67
C THR A 153 -30.90 -20.91 3.51
N VAL A 154 -30.90 -20.73 4.83
CA VAL A 154 -31.40 -21.72 5.78
C VAL A 154 -32.80 -21.29 6.22
N GLY A 155 -33.81 -22.11 5.90
CA GLY A 155 -35.19 -21.85 6.31
C GLY A 155 -35.38 -21.94 7.83
N LYS A 156 -36.38 -21.23 8.37
CA LYS A 156 -36.67 -21.10 9.82
C LYS A 156 -36.90 -22.42 10.57
N GLU A 157 -37.12 -23.55 9.88
CA GLU A 157 -37.29 -24.88 10.49
C GLU A 157 -36.22 -25.92 10.08
N GLY A 158 -35.12 -25.50 9.45
CA GLY A 158 -34.01 -26.41 9.08
C GLY A 158 -34.34 -27.48 8.03
N ARG A 159 -35.58 -27.52 7.51
CA ARG A 159 -36.04 -28.53 6.54
C ARG A 159 -35.72 -28.21 5.07
N SER A 160 -35.22 -27.02 4.77
CA SER A 160 -34.84 -26.65 3.40
C SER A 160 -33.56 -25.80 3.42
N GLU A 161 -32.57 -26.27 2.67
CA GLU A 161 -31.34 -25.56 2.38
C GLU A 161 -31.32 -25.29 0.87
N SER A 162 -31.43 -24.03 0.47
CA SER A 162 -31.25 -23.62 -0.92
C SER A 162 -29.84 -23.05 -1.09
N GLN A 163 -29.13 -23.56 -2.10
CA GLN A 163 -27.82 -23.05 -2.51
C GLN A 163 -27.94 -22.47 -3.91
N GLU A 164 -27.84 -21.15 -4.03
CA GLU A 164 -27.69 -20.47 -5.31
C GLU A 164 -26.21 -20.16 -5.54
N VAL A 165 -25.72 -20.53 -6.72
CA VAL A 165 -24.31 -20.38 -7.10
C VAL A 165 -24.22 -19.37 -8.23
N ASP A 166 -23.79 -18.16 -7.91
CA ASP A 166 -23.45 -17.15 -8.92
C ASP A 166 -21.99 -17.36 -9.36
N ARG A 167 -21.75 -17.37 -10.67
CA ARG A 167 -20.43 -17.53 -11.28
C ARG A 167 -20.14 -16.30 -12.13
N ARG A 168 -19.09 -15.57 -11.78
CA ARG A 168 -18.64 -14.38 -12.50
C ARG A 168 -17.17 -14.49 -12.86
N THR A 169 -16.83 -14.30 -14.12
CA THR A 169 -15.43 -14.09 -14.53
C THR A 169 -15.07 -12.63 -14.35
N LEU A 170 -14.05 -12.36 -13.55
CA LEU A 170 -13.43 -11.05 -13.42
C LEU A 170 -12.21 -11.00 -14.34
N THR A 171 -12.17 -9.97 -15.17
CA THR A 171 -11.02 -9.63 -16.03
C THR A 171 -10.57 -8.22 -15.68
N ALA A 172 -9.43 -7.78 -16.23
CA ALA A 172 -9.00 -6.39 -16.10
C ALA A 172 -10.11 -5.40 -16.47
N ARG A 173 -10.87 -5.63 -17.55
CA ARG A 173 -12.00 -4.75 -17.93
C ARG A 173 -13.07 -4.64 -16.85
N THR A 174 -13.26 -5.69 -16.06
CA THR A 174 -14.25 -5.69 -14.97
C THR A 174 -13.88 -4.71 -13.86
N MET A 175 -12.59 -4.37 -13.71
CA MET A 175 -12.11 -3.39 -12.73
C MET A 175 -12.78 -2.03 -12.89
N SER A 176 -13.10 -1.62 -14.12
CA SER A 176 -13.74 -0.32 -14.41
C SER A 176 -15.16 -0.17 -13.83
N VAL A 177 -15.86 -1.29 -13.63
CA VAL A 177 -17.26 -1.33 -13.19
C VAL A 177 -17.45 -1.93 -11.80
N LEU A 178 -16.36 -2.10 -11.03
CA LEU A 178 -16.46 -2.56 -9.65
C LEU A 178 -17.19 -1.54 -8.78
N ASN A 179 -17.86 -2.03 -7.75
CA ASN A 179 -18.44 -1.15 -6.73
C ASN A 179 -17.30 -0.50 -5.92
N PRO A 180 -17.46 0.76 -5.46
CA PRO A 180 -16.56 1.35 -4.48
C PRO A 180 -16.34 0.41 -3.28
N GLY A 181 -15.10 0.35 -2.78
CA GLY A 181 -14.74 -0.58 -1.71
C GLY A 181 -14.62 -2.04 -2.14
N SER A 182 -14.81 -2.40 -3.41
CA SER A 182 -14.57 -3.77 -3.91
C SER A 182 -13.30 -3.84 -4.74
N GLY A 183 -12.61 -4.98 -4.69
CA GLY A 183 -11.35 -5.16 -5.40
C GLY A 183 -10.86 -6.60 -5.44
N ILE A 184 -9.68 -6.76 -6.04
CA ILE A 184 -8.95 -8.02 -6.11
C ILE A 184 -7.73 -7.91 -5.20
N LEU A 185 -7.65 -8.79 -4.21
CA LEU A 185 -6.47 -9.01 -3.39
C LEU A 185 -5.61 -10.09 -4.04
N TRP A 186 -4.35 -9.79 -4.27
CA TRP A 186 -3.37 -10.73 -4.80
C TRP A 186 -2.10 -10.69 -3.95
N THR A 187 -1.54 -11.86 -3.68
CA THR A 187 -0.24 -12.01 -3.00
C THR A 187 0.63 -12.98 -3.79
N THR A 188 1.92 -12.69 -3.91
CA THR A 188 2.89 -13.57 -4.58
C THR A 188 2.77 -15.01 -4.07
N GLY A 189 2.57 -15.95 -5.00
CA GLY A 189 2.43 -17.38 -4.69
C GLY A 189 1.03 -17.82 -4.24
N ALA A 190 0.04 -16.92 -4.19
CA ALA A 190 -1.34 -17.23 -3.83
C ALA A 190 -2.31 -16.98 -5.00
N HIS A 191 -3.46 -17.64 -4.95
CA HIS A 191 -4.56 -17.34 -5.88
C HIS A 191 -5.20 -15.99 -5.56
N PRO A 192 -5.54 -15.18 -6.57
CA PRO A 192 -6.21 -13.90 -6.35
C PRO A 192 -7.62 -14.09 -5.80
N ILE A 193 -8.04 -13.18 -4.92
CA ILE A 193 -9.32 -13.23 -4.22
C ILE A 193 -10.09 -11.94 -4.50
N TYR A 194 -11.34 -12.07 -4.95
CA TYR A 194 -12.28 -10.95 -4.98
C TYR A 194 -12.81 -10.69 -3.57
N THR A 195 -12.72 -9.44 -3.13
CA THR A 195 -13.15 -9.03 -1.79
C THR A 195 -13.86 -7.67 -1.81
N SER A 196 -14.70 -7.45 -0.80
CA SER A 196 -15.33 -6.17 -0.51
C SER A 196 -14.86 -5.68 0.86
N PHE A 197 -14.29 -4.49 0.88
CA PHE A 197 -13.91 -3.77 2.08
C PHE A 197 -15.12 -2.97 2.59
N PRO A 198 -15.51 -3.14 3.86
CA PRO A 198 -16.57 -2.32 4.44
C PRO A 198 -16.16 -0.84 4.45
N PRO A 199 -17.14 0.07 4.33
CA PRO A 199 -16.91 1.51 4.49
C PRO A 199 -16.48 1.87 5.92
#